data_AF-A0ABD2K784-F1
#
_entry.id   AF-A0ABD2K784-F1
#
_cell.length_a   1.000
_cell.length_b   1.000
_cell.length_c   1.000
_cell.angle_alpha   90.00
_cell.angle_beta   90.00
_cell.angle_gamma   90.00
#
_symmetry.space_group_name_H-M   'P 1'
#
loop_
_entity.id
_entity.type
_entity.pdbx_description
1 polymer ?
#
loop_
_entity_poly.entity_id
_entity_poly.type
_entity_poly.pdbx_seq_one_letter_code
_entity_poly.pdbx_strand_id
1 'polypeptide(L)'
;MFAEFFRGWIVVELFQLTGASWMLFSDPEKFRNCFYKTNAVPPAADGLLHFVLLGNINHLLLKLFLLFNRRFSQLHILHALYNLFSALFFVVEIAIFHHFTLCPFVLTQFCFNAISAFATTFFWANDRLFGQGEAKTEKPKKRNANMRKFDYLISTRKKSD
;
A
#
# COMPACT_ATOMS: atom_id res chain seq x y z
N MET A 1 1.30 1.16 18.76
CA MET A 1 -0.14 0.83 18.61
C MET A 1 -0.67 1.16 17.22
N PHE A 2 -0.73 2.43 16.79
CA PHE A 2 -1.29 2.79 15.48
C PHE A 2 -0.51 2.20 14.28
N ALA A 3 0.81 2.10 14.40
CA ALA A 3 1.63 1.42 13.40
C ALA A 3 1.24 -0.06 13.24
N GLU A 4 1.02 -0.81 14.33
CA GLU A 4 0.66 -2.22 14.28
C GLU A 4 -0.74 -2.43 13.72
N PHE A 5 -1.69 -1.55 14.07
CA PHE A 5 -3.01 -1.53 13.45
C PHE A 5 -2.93 -1.38 11.93
N PHE A 6 -2.13 -0.43 11.42
CA PHE A 6 -1.94 -0.26 9.98
C PHE A 6 -1.31 -1.50 9.32
N ARG A 7 -0.41 -2.19 10.01
CA ARG A 7 0.16 -3.45 9.52
C ARG A 7 -0.89 -4.55 9.43
N GLY A 8 -1.74 -4.68 10.45
CA GLY A 8 -2.88 -5.60 10.44
C GLY A 8 -3.85 -5.30 9.31
N TRP A 9 -4.12 -4.02 9.05
CA TRP A 9 -4.95 -3.58 7.93
C TRP A 9 -4.37 -4.02 6.58
N ILE A 10 -3.08 -3.79 6.32
CA ILE A 10 -2.41 -4.26 5.10
C ILE A 10 -2.57 -5.78 4.93
N VAL A 11 -2.45 -6.57 6.01
CA VAL A 11 -2.61 -8.03 5.94
C VAL A 11 -4.04 -8.41 5.52
N VAL A 12 -5.04 -7.76 6.11
CA VAL A 12 -6.46 -7.98 5.75
C VAL A 12 -6.69 -7.65 4.26
N GLU A 13 -6.11 -6.57 3.77
CA GLU A 13 -6.19 -6.20 2.36
C GLU A 13 -5.46 -7.18 1.43
N LEU A 14 -4.34 -7.76 1.87
CA LEU A 14 -3.63 -8.79 1.12
C LEU A 14 -4.52 -10.04 0.94
N PHE A 15 -5.22 -10.47 2.00
CA PHE A 15 -6.18 -11.58 1.89
C PHE A 15 -7.31 -11.27 0.91
N GLN A 16 -7.87 -10.06 0.99
CA GLN A 16 -8.95 -9.63 0.10
C GLN A 16 -8.51 -9.57 -1.37
N LEU A 17 -7.34 -8.99 -1.65
CA LEU A 17 -6.78 -8.92 -3.01
C LEU A 17 -6.39 -10.30 -3.55
N THR A 18 -5.86 -11.17 -2.69
CA THR A 18 -5.52 -12.55 -3.08
C THR A 18 -6.77 -13.33 -3.44
N GLY A 19 -7.83 -13.25 -2.63
CA GLY A 19 -9.12 -13.88 -2.92
C GLY A 19 -9.76 -13.35 -4.20
N ALA A 20 -9.68 -12.04 -4.43
CA ALA A 20 -10.14 -11.40 -5.65
C ALA A 20 -9.38 -11.88 -6.90
N SER A 21 -8.05 -11.95 -6.79
CA SER A 21 -7.19 -12.43 -7.88
C SER A 21 -7.44 -13.91 -8.16
N TRP A 22 -7.61 -14.72 -7.11
CA TRP A 22 -7.97 -16.13 -7.24
C TRP A 22 -9.31 -16.31 -7.96
N MET A 23 -10.34 -15.56 -7.58
CA MET A 23 -11.66 -15.63 -8.23
C MET A 23 -11.58 -15.27 -9.73
N LEU A 24 -10.77 -14.27 -10.09
CA LEU A 24 -10.47 -13.90 -11.48
C LEU A 24 -9.82 -15.05 -12.26
N PHE A 25 -8.92 -15.81 -11.63
CA PHE A 25 -8.24 -16.95 -12.26
C PHE A 25 -9.11 -18.21 -12.32
N SER A 26 -9.86 -18.51 -11.27
CA SER A 26 -10.58 -19.77 -11.14
C SER A 26 -11.90 -19.78 -11.92
N ASP A 27 -12.58 -18.64 -12.03
CA ASP A 27 -13.88 -18.53 -12.67
C ASP A 27 -14.07 -17.14 -13.33
N PRO A 28 -13.34 -16.88 -14.43
CA PRO A 28 -13.35 -15.58 -15.10
C PRO A 28 -14.72 -15.26 -15.73
N GLU A 29 -15.51 -16.28 -16.10
CA GLU A 29 -16.86 -16.09 -16.64
C GLU A 29 -17.83 -15.60 -15.58
N LYS A 30 -17.85 -16.20 -14.39
CA LYS A 30 -18.68 -15.72 -13.28
C LYS A 30 -18.29 -14.33 -12.83
N PHE A 31 -16.99 -14.02 -12.83
CA PHE A 31 -16.51 -12.67 -12.54
C PHE A 31 -17.01 -11.66 -13.58
N ARG A 32 -16.90 -11.99 -14.87
CA ARG A 32 -17.38 -11.16 -15.98
C ARG A 32 -18.89 -10.91 -15.89
N ASN A 33 -19.68 -11.95 -15.60
CA ASN A 33 -21.12 -11.85 -15.42
C ASN A 33 -21.52 -11.05 -14.16
N CYS A 34 -20.63 -10.98 -13.15
CA CYS A 34 -20.80 -10.10 -12.00
C CYS A 34 -20.49 -8.63 -12.35
N PHE A 35 -19.63 -8.36 -13.34
CA PHE A 35 -19.34 -7.01 -13.83
C PHE A 35 -20.41 -6.50 -14.80
N TYR A 36 -20.88 -7.30 -15.75
CA TYR A 36 -21.80 -6.84 -16.81
C TYR A 36 -23.27 -7.22 -16.55
N LYS A 37 -24.20 -6.32 -16.85
CA LYS A 37 -25.66 -6.52 -16.76
C LYS A 37 -26.24 -7.42 -17.86
N THR A 38 -25.52 -7.59 -18.98
CA THR A 38 -26.03 -8.23 -20.19
C THR A 38 -25.24 -9.50 -20.53
N ASN A 39 -25.95 -10.54 -20.97
CA ASN A 39 -25.36 -11.79 -21.49
C ASN A 39 -24.53 -11.59 -22.76
N ALA A 40 -24.68 -10.44 -23.44
CA ALA A 40 -23.83 -10.05 -24.55
C ALA A 40 -22.56 -9.41 -23.98
N VAL A 41 -21.50 -10.22 -23.90
CA VAL A 41 -20.17 -9.79 -23.49
C VAL A 41 -19.59 -8.87 -24.57
N PRO A 42 -19.32 -7.58 -24.29
CA PRO A 42 -18.63 -6.74 -25.25
C PRO A 42 -17.20 -7.27 -25.47
N PRO A 43 -16.64 -7.20 -26.69
CA PRO A 43 -15.28 -7.69 -26.97
C PRO A 43 -14.19 -7.00 -26.13
N ALA A 44 -14.48 -5.84 -25.54
CA ALA A 44 -13.59 -5.14 -24.60
C ALA A 44 -13.58 -5.73 -23.17
N ALA A 45 -14.50 -6.65 -22.84
CA ALA A 45 -14.64 -7.21 -21.49
C ALA A 45 -13.42 -8.02 -21.04
N ASP A 46 -12.80 -8.74 -21.97
CA ASP A 46 -11.61 -9.52 -21.66
C ASP A 46 -10.42 -8.61 -21.38
N GLY A 47 -10.26 -7.53 -22.16
CA GLY A 47 -9.23 -6.51 -21.92
C GLY A 47 -9.38 -5.85 -20.55
N LEU A 48 -10.61 -5.55 -20.13
CA LEU A 48 -10.90 -5.01 -18.81
C LEU A 48 -10.52 -6.00 -17.70
N LEU A 49 -10.87 -7.28 -17.86
CA LEU A 49 -10.53 -8.32 -16.88
C LEU A 49 -9.01 -8.44 -16.68
N HIS A 50 -8.25 -8.42 -17.78
CA HIS A 50 -6.78 -8.47 -17.72
C HIS A 50 -6.20 -7.22 -17.07
N PHE A 51 -6.76 -6.04 -17.34
CA PHE A 51 -6.35 -4.79 -16.72
C PHE A 51 -6.61 -4.80 -15.19
N VAL A 52 -7.79 -5.26 -14.76
CA VAL A 52 -8.14 -5.41 -13.35
C VAL A 52 -7.21 -6.42 -12.66
N LEU A 53 -6.91 -7.54 -13.31
CA LEU A 53 -6.01 -8.55 -12.77
C LEU A 53 -4.57 -8.01 -12.62
N LEU A 54 -4.04 -7.36 -13.65
CA LEU A 54 -2.73 -6.73 -13.61
C LEU A 54 -2.68 -5.65 -12.52
N GLY A 55 -3.76 -4.89 -12.36
CA GLY A 55 -3.89 -3.92 -11.28
C GLY A 55 -3.81 -4.58 -9.90
N ASN A 56 -4.56 -5.65 -9.68
CA ASN A 56 -4.55 -6.40 -8.42
C ASN A 56 -3.16 -6.96 -8.09
N ILE A 57 -2.43 -7.51 -9.08
CA ILE A 57 -1.07 -8.03 -8.90
C ILE A 57 -0.11 -6.90 -8.48
N ASN A 58 -0.15 -5.75 -9.17
CA ASN A 58 0.69 -4.61 -8.80
C ASN A 58 0.38 -4.11 -7.38
N HIS A 59 -0.90 -4.09 -7.00
CA HIS A 59 -1.32 -3.67 -5.67
C HIS A 59 -0.87 -4.66 -4.59
N LEU A 60 -0.92 -5.97 -4.86
CA LEU A 60 -0.37 -7.01 -3.99
C LEU A 60 1.12 -6.80 -3.73
N LEU A 61 1.91 -6.59 -4.79
CA LEU A 61 3.34 -6.33 -4.66
C LEU A 61 3.61 -5.10 -3.80
N LEU A 62 2.91 -3.99 -4.07
CA LEU A 62 3.06 -2.75 -3.30
C LEU A 62 2.74 -2.95 -1.81
N LYS A 63 1.67 -3.69 -1.49
CA LYS A 63 1.26 -4.01 -0.12
C LYS A 63 2.26 -4.92 0.58
N LEU A 64 2.81 -5.92 -0.11
CA LEU A 64 3.91 -6.75 0.42
C LEU A 64 5.14 -5.89 0.71
N PHE A 65 5.53 -5.00 -0.20
CA PHE A 65 6.64 -4.07 0.03
C PHE A 65 6.39 -3.17 1.25
N LEU A 66 5.19 -2.63 1.42
CA LEU A 66 4.83 -1.84 2.59
C LEU A 66 4.81 -2.65 3.90
N LEU A 67 4.46 -3.94 3.84
CA LEU A 67 4.47 -4.83 4.99
C LEU A 67 5.90 -5.03 5.54
N PHE A 68 6.89 -5.15 4.64
CA PHE A 68 8.29 -5.38 5.01
C PHE A 68 9.11 -4.07 5.16
N ASN A 69 8.77 -3.01 4.44
CA ASN A 69 9.58 -1.79 4.33
C ASN A 69 8.79 -0.50 4.54
N ARG A 70 8.37 -0.26 5.78
CA ARG A 70 7.50 0.88 6.15
C ARG A 70 8.15 2.26 6.17
N ARG A 71 9.48 2.35 6.13
CA ARG A 71 10.21 3.62 6.27
C ARG A 71 10.16 4.48 5.01
N PHE A 72 9.81 3.90 3.86
CA PHE A 72 9.78 4.63 2.60
C PHE A 72 8.45 5.36 2.44
N SER A 73 8.45 6.66 2.75
CA SER A 73 7.28 7.54 2.59
C SER A 73 6.71 7.53 1.17
N GLN A 74 7.55 7.33 0.15
CA GLN A 74 7.15 7.24 -1.24
C GLN A 74 6.19 6.07 -1.50
N LEU A 75 6.40 4.92 -0.85
CA LEU A 75 5.53 3.75 -1.01
C LEU A 75 4.15 3.98 -0.38
N HIS A 76 4.07 4.71 0.74
CA HIS A 76 2.79 5.07 1.35
C HIS A 76 1.99 6.03 0.47
N ILE A 77 2.66 7.01 -0.14
CA ILE A 77 2.01 7.93 -1.09
C ILE A 77 1.53 7.16 -2.31
N LEU A 78 2.37 6.28 -2.87
CA LEU A 78 1.99 5.46 -4.01
C LEU A 78 0.80 4.56 -3.68
N HIS A 79 0.77 3.97 -2.48
CA HIS A 79 -0.35 3.15 -2.02
C HIS A 79 -1.64 3.94 -1.83
N ALA A 80 -1.57 5.13 -1.22
CA ALA A 80 -2.72 6.01 -1.08
C ALA A 80 -3.28 6.43 -2.44
N LEU A 81 -2.40 6.83 -3.38
CA LEU A 81 -2.79 7.20 -4.74
C LEU A 81 -3.41 6.01 -5.47
N TYR A 82 -2.80 4.83 -5.38
CA TYR A 82 -3.30 3.62 -6.04
C TYR A 82 -4.71 3.27 -5.55
N ASN A 83 -4.90 3.23 -4.23
CA ASN A 83 -6.21 2.98 -3.62
C ASN A 83 -7.25 4.03 -4.02
N LEU A 84 -6.87 5.31 -4.08
CA LEU A 84 -7.75 6.39 -4.50
C LEU A 84 -8.14 6.25 -5.97
N PHE A 85 -7.18 6.01 -6.87
CA PHE A 85 -7.47 5.78 -8.29
C PHE A 85 -8.33 4.54 -8.50
N SER A 86 -8.08 3.45 -7.77
CA SER A 86 -8.93 2.24 -7.83
C SER A 86 -10.35 2.53 -7.36
N ALA A 87 -10.54 3.28 -6.28
CA ALA A 87 -11.87 3.66 -5.81
C ALA A 87 -12.59 4.56 -6.83
N LEU A 88 -11.90 5.56 -7.38
CA LEU A 88 -12.45 6.45 -8.42
C LEU A 88 -12.79 5.68 -9.70
N PHE A 89 -11.96 4.73 -10.11
CA PHE A 89 -12.22 3.86 -11.25
C PHE A 89 -13.55 3.12 -11.09
N PHE A 90 -13.81 2.50 -9.93
CA PHE A 90 -15.11 1.84 -9.70
C PHE A 90 -16.30 2.82 -9.69
N VAL A 91 -16.12 4.04 -9.17
CA VAL A 91 -17.18 5.07 -9.22
C VAL A 91 -17.48 5.49 -10.66
N VAL A 92 -16.44 5.75 -11.45
CA VAL A 92 -16.54 6.11 -12.87
C VAL A 92 -17.18 4.96 -13.66
N GLU A 93 -16.76 3.72 -13.40
CA GLU A 93 -17.33 2.53 -14.04
C GLU A 93 -18.83 2.41 -13.78
N ILE A 94 -19.26 2.56 -12.53
CA ILE A 94 -20.69 2.49 -12.15
C ILE A 94 -21.49 3.67 -12.72
N ALA A 95 -20.92 4.87 -12.75
CA ALA A 95 -21.64 6.10 -13.12
C ALA A 95 -21.72 6.32 -14.65
N ILE A 96 -20.65 6.01 -15.39
CA ILE A 96 -20.55 6.28 -16.83
C ILE A 96 -20.99 5.06 -17.64
N PHE A 97 -20.59 3.86 -17.23
CA PHE A 97 -20.88 2.66 -17.99
C PHE A 97 -22.13 1.98 -17.40
N HIS A 98 -23.30 2.37 -17.91
CA HIS A 98 -24.60 1.84 -17.48
C HIS A 98 -24.74 0.31 -17.60
N HIS A 99 -23.84 -0.34 -18.34
CA HIS A 99 -23.75 -1.80 -18.50
C HIS A 99 -23.18 -2.53 -17.28
N PHE A 100 -22.65 -1.84 -16.27
CA PHE A 100 -22.07 -2.51 -15.10
C PHE A 100 -23.08 -2.73 -13.97
N THR A 101 -23.00 -3.91 -13.34
CA THR A 101 -23.83 -4.29 -12.19
C THR A 101 -23.10 -3.95 -10.90
N LEU A 102 -23.83 -3.39 -9.93
CA LEU A 102 -23.38 -3.27 -8.53
C LEU A 102 -23.39 -4.66 -7.86
N CYS A 103 -22.39 -5.47 -8.18
CA CYS A 103 -22.18 -6.77 -7.58
C CYS A 103 -21.49 -6.63 -6.21
N PRO A 104 -21.78 -7.50 -5.21
CA PRO A 104 -21.17 -7.44 -3.88
C PRO A 104 -19.63 -7.40 -3.91
N PHE A 105 -19.02 -8.06 -4.90
CA PHE A 105 -17.58 -8.04 -5.11
C PHE A 105 -17.05 -6.62 -5.40
N VAL A 106 -17.67 -5.93 -6.36
CA VAL A 106 -17.30 -4.56 -6.77
C VAL A 106 -17.45 -3.60 -5.59
N LEU A 107 -18.56 -3.70 -4.85
CA LEU A 107 -18.81 -2.89 -3.68
C LEU A 107 -17.76 -3.13 -2.58
N THR A 108 -17.39 -4.39 -2.36
CA THR A 108 -16.35 -4.75 -1.39
C THR A 108 -14.99 -4.18 -1.80
N GLN A 109 -14.60 -4.32 -3.07
CA GLN A 109 -13.36 -3.71 -3.60
C GLN A 109 -13.35 -2.20 -3.41
N PHE A 110 -14.44 -1.52 -3.77
CA PHE A 110 -14.57 -0.07 -3.59
C PHE A 110 -14.40 0.33 -2.12
N CYS A 111 -15.14 -0.30 -1.20
CA CYS A 111 -15.08 0.01 0.23
C CYS A 111 -13.69 -0.20 0.81
N PHE A 112 -13.03 -1.32 0.51
CA PHE A 112 -11.69 -1.61 1.02
C PHE A 112 -10.66 -0.62 0.50
N ASN A 113 -10.67 -0.31 -0.81
CA ASN A 113 -9.76 0.67 -1.39
C ASN A 113 -10.01 2.08 -0.81
N ALA A 114 -11.27 2.48 -0.63
CA ALA A 114 -11.60 3.78 -0.03
C ALA A 114 -11.12 3.90 1.42
N ILE A 115 -11.38 2.88 2.26
CA ILE A 115 -10.90 2.84 3.65
C ILE A 115 -9.36 2.86 3.67
N SER A 116 -8.72 2.14 2.76
CA SER A 116 -7.26 2.07 2.70
C SER A 116 -6.59 3.36 2.26
N ALA A 117 -7.17 4.08 1.29
CA ALA A 117 -6.73 5.41 0.91
C ALA A 117 -6.78 6.36 2.11
N PHE A 118 -7.89 6.32 2.88
CA PHE A 118 -8.06 7.15 4.07
C PHE A 118 -7.07 6.75 5.19
N ALA A 119 -6.98 5.47 5.51
CA ALA A 119 -6.10 4.94 6.55
C ALA A 119 -4.62 5.23 6.25
N THR A 120 -4.20 5.08 4.99
CA THR A 120 -2.81 5.37 4.56
C THR A 120 -2.50 6.87 4.61
N THR A 121 -3.44 7.71 4.16
CA THR A 121 -3.26 9.18 4.22
C THR A 121 -3.20 9.66 5.66
N PHE A 122 -4.07 9.16 6.52
CA PHE A 122 -4.06 9.47 7.95
C PHE A 122 -2.79 8.96 8.64
N PHE A 123 -2.29 7.78 8.27
CA PHE A 123 -1.02 7.27 8.77
C PHE A 123 0.16 8.13 8.37
N TRP A 124 0.24 8.50 7.09
CA TRP A 124 1.31 9.35 6.59
C TRP A 124 1.29 10.75 7.22
N ALA A 125 0.11 11.35 7.39
CA ALA A 125 -0.04 12.65 8.04
C ALA A 125 0.43 12.62 9.50
N ASN A 126 0.03 11.59 10.27
CA ASN A 126 0.47 11.42 11.64
C ASN A 126 1.98 11.13 11.73
N ASP A 127 2.52 10.27 10.87
CA ASP A 127 3.94 9.95 10.85
C ASP A 127 4.80 11.20 10.57
N ARG A 128 4.34 12.11 9.70
CA ARG A 128 5.03 13.39 9.48
C ARG A 128 4.91 14.36 10.65
N LEU A 129 3.73 14.50 11.24
CA LEU A 129 3.48 15.44 12.33
C LEU A 129 4.14 15.02 13.64
N PHE A 130 4.15 13.72 13.94
CA PHE A 130 4.68 13.17 15.20
C PHE A 130 6.06 12.51 15.05
N GLY A 131 6.41 11.97 13.88
CA GLY A 131 7.73 11.35 13.62
C GLY A 131 8.87 12.34 13.41
N GLN A 132 8.58 13.62 13.12
CA GLN A 132 9.61 14.67 13.16
C GLN A 132 10.14 14.95 14.56
N GLY A 133 9.43 14.54 15.62
CA GLY A 133 9.88 14.63 17.00
C GLY A 133 11.00 13.64 17.33
N GLU A 134 10.89 12.40 16.85
CA GLU A 134 11.85 11.33 17.18
C GLU A 134 13.07 11.29 16.27
N ALA A 135 12.94 11.69 14.99
CA ALA A 135 14.04 11.72 14.03
C ALA A 135 15.09 12.82 14.33
N LYS A 136 14.79 13.80 15.20
CA LYS A 136 15.78 14.78 15.69
C LYS A 136 16.55 14.31 16.93
N THR A 137 16.17 13.19 17.53
CA THR A 137 16.82 12.65 18.75
C THR A 137 17.81 11.53 18.51
N GLU A 138 17.87 10.91 17.33
CA GLU A 138 19.01 10.08 16.92
C GLU A 138 20.11 10.92 16.25
N LYS A 139 20.56 11.98 16.93
CA LYS A 139 21.97 12.39 16.75
C LYS A 139 22.82 11.21 17.25
N PRO A 140 23.93 10.82 16.59
CA PRO A 140 24.84 9.79 17.09
C PRO A 140 25.56 10.30 18.35
N LYS A 141 24.85 10.35 19.47
CA LYS A 141 25.30 10.90 20.74
C LYS A 141 25.64 9.73 21.66
N LYS A 142 26.82 9.12 21.41
CA LYS A 142 27.67 8.43 22.42
C LYS A 142 28.84 7.62 21.84
N ARG A 143 29.00 7.49 20.52
CA ARG A 143 30.19 6.79 19.96
C ARG A 143 31.43 7.69 19.83
N ASN A 144 31.26 9.01 19.70
CA ASN A 144 32.37 9.95 19.49
C ASN A 144 33.10 10.43 20.76
N ALA A 145 32.56 10.24 21.96
CA ALA A 145 33.24 10.68 23.19
C ALA A 145 34.36 9.71 23.59
N ASN A 146 34.10 8.40 23.50
CA ASN A 146 35.11 7.38 23.81
C ASN A 146 36.17 7.28 22.71
N MET A 147 35.80 7.46 21.43
CA MET A 147 36.76 7.48 20.31
C MET A 147 37.74 8.66 20.43
N ARG A 148 37.25 9.88 20.74
CA ARG A 148 38.13 11.05 20.96
C ARG A 148 39.04 10.88 22.17
N LYS A 149 38.57 10.23 23.24
CA LYS A 149 39.41 9.95 24.42
C LYS A 149 40.49 8.92 24.11
N PHE A 150 40.20 7.93 23.27
CA PHE A 150 41.15 6.92 22.82
C PHE A 150 42.21 7.51 21.88
N ASP A 151 41.79 8.33 20.90
CA ASP A 151 42.70 9.01 19.99
C ASP A 151 43.63 10.00 20.71
N TYR A 152 43.12 10.71 21.73
CA TYR A 152 43.95 11.59 22.56
C TYR A 152 45.04 10.80 23.31
N LEU A 153 44.68 9.67 23.95
CA LEU A 153 45.63 8.82 24.68
C LEU A 153 46.70 8.19 23.79
N ILE A 154 46.35 7.80 22.56
CA ILE A 154 47.30 7.28 21.58
C ILE A 154 48.25 8.38 21.09
N SER A 155 47.74 9.60 20.85
CA SER A 155 48.55 10.72 20.40
C SER A 155 49.58 11.21 21.43
N THR A 156 49.26 11.12 22.73
CA THR A 156 50.17 11.49 23.81
C THR A 156 51.26 10.45 24.04
N ARG A 157 50.99 9.17 23.78
CA ARG A 157 51.96 8.08 23.94
C ARG A 157 53.05 8.06 22.85
N LYS A 158 52.73 8.55 21.65
CA LYS A 158 53.70 8.69 20.54
C LYS A 158 54.66 9.87 20.67
N LYS A 159 54.43 10.78 21.62
CA LYS A 159 55.30 11.95 21.86
C LYS A 159 56.24 11.76 23.06
N SER A 160 56.14 10.64 23.77
CA SER A 160 56.92 10.35 24.98
C SER A 160 58.05 9.33 24.76
N ASP A 161 58.22 8.82 23.53
CA ASP A 161 59.33 7.97 23.09
C ASP A 161 60.18 8.77 22.07
#